data_AF-E2A9U7-F1
#
_entry.id   AF-E2A9U7-F1
#
_cell.length_a   1.000
_cell.length_b   1.000
_cell.length_c   1.000
_cell.angle_alpha   90.00
_cell.angle_beta   90.00
_cell.angle_gamma   90.00
#
_symmetry.space_group_name_H-M   'P 1'
#
loop_
_entity.id
_entity.type
_entity.pdbx_description
1 polymer ?
#
loop_
_entity_poly.entity_id
_entity_poly.type
_entity_poly.pdbx_seq_one_letter_code
_entity_poly.pdbx_strand_id
1 'polypeptide(L)'
;LCKMRLSDEFLCAMFQYSSRQATSLAVATVRQSLMQRFVPTNIGFDAITREDYIARHVTQFANELYNPDPLTPRVIAIVDGTYTYIPKSTNFRALRQSYSIHKGRHLIKPVLIVAPDGWILNIQGPYFSDHRNNDAAILQNEFEHDADRMRRWFQNNDIIIIDRGYRDAILLFERLGITWKMPALLNQNERQLNTEDANESRLVTKSRWVVEARNGHLRSIFKIF
;
A
#
# COMPACT_ATOMS: atom_id res chain seq x y z
N LEU A 1 11.78 -15.94 9.82
CA LEU A 1 12.86 -15.08 9.27
C LEU A 1 12.67 -13.59 9.60
N CYS A 2 11.51 -12.97 9.33
CA CYS A 2 11.30 -11.55 9.63
C CYS A 2 11.25 -11.16 11.12
N LYS A 3 11.13 -12.11 12.07
CA LYS A 3 11.00 -11.80 13.51
C LYS A 3 12.32 -11.55 14.26
N MET A 4 13.49 -11.88 13.69
CA MET A 4 14.68 -12.14 14.51
C MET A 4 15.90 -11.22 14.30
N ARG A 5 15.89 -10.21 13.40
CA ARG A 5 17.09 -9.40 13.09
C ARG A 5 18.32 -10.25 12.72
N LEU A 6 18.14 -11.20 11.81
CA LEU A 6 19.21 -12.15 11.49
C LEU A 6 20.18 -11.51 10.50
N SER A 7 21.38 -11.17 10.98
CA SER A 7 22.50 -10.89 10.09
C SER A 7 22.80 -12.14 9.26
N ASP A 8 23.47 -11.96 8.11
CA ASP A 8 23.95 -13.10 7.32
C ASP A 8 24.81 -14.05 8.17
N GLU A 9 25.53 -13.55 9.18
CA GLU A 9 26.29 -14.36 10.14
C GLU A 9 25.39 -15.23 11.01
N PHE A 10 24.30 -14.66 11.52
CA PHE A 10 23.34 -15.46 12.29
C PHE A 10 22.64 -16.49 11.41
N LEU A 11 22.22 -16.09 10.21
CA LEU A 11 21.60 -17.01 9.24
C LEU A 11 22.56 -18.14 8.86
N CYS A 12 23.85 -17.82 8.68
CA CYS A 12 24.90 -18.78 8.42
C CYS A 12 25.01 -19.81 9.55
N ALA A 13 25.05 -19.35 10.80
CA ALA A 13 25.11 -20.23 11.96
C ALA A 13 23.83 -21.08 12.13
N MET A 14 22.65 -20.45 12.00
CA MET A 14 21.36 -21.11 12.23
C MET A 14 21.04 -22.18 11.17
N PHE A 15 21.36 -21.91 9.91
CA PHE A 15 21.13 -22.84 8.80
C PHE A 15 22.38 -23.65 8.43
N GLN A 16 23.46 -23.52 9.20
CA GLN A 16 24.72 -24.25 9.01
C GLN A 16 25.30 -24.12 7.60
N TYR A 17 25.19 -22.92 7.02
CA TYR A 17 25.88 -22.64 5.76
C TYR A 17 27.39 -22.58 5.99
N SER A 18 28.15 -22.98 4.98
CA SER A 18 29.63 -23.01 5.03
C SER A 18 30.27 -21.61 5.09
N SER A 19 29.54 -20.56 4.68
CA SER A 19 30.03 -19.19 4.74
C SER A 19 28.87 -18.17 4.71
N ARG A 20 29.20 -16.93 5.09
CA ARG A 20 28.31 -15.78 4.93
C ARG A 20 27.94 -15.54 3.46
N GLN A 21 28.88 -15.76 2.54
CA GLN A 21 28.67 -15.62 1.11
C GLN A 21 27.65 -16.65 0.59
N ALA A 22 27.76 -17.90 1.03
CA ALA A 22 26.79 -18.96 0.68
C ALA A 22 25.38 -18.60 1.20
N THR A 23 25.31 -18.05 2.42
CA THR A 23 24.04 -17.57 3.00
C THR A 23 23.43 -16.43 2.17
N SER A 24 24.23 -15.44 1.81
CA SER A 24 23.78 -14.30 0.99
C SER A 24 23.28 -14.76 -0.38
N LEU A 25 24.00 -15.69 -1.02
CA LEU A 25 23.59 -16.29 -2.29
C LEU A 25 22.27 -17.06 -2.18
N ALA A 26 22.09 -17.85 -1.11
CA ALA A 26 20.85 -18.57 -0.86
C ALA A 26 19.66 -17.61 -0.69
N VAL A 27 19.81 -16.57 0.14
CA VAL A 27 18.77 -15.54 0.34
C VAL A 27 18.44 -14.83 -0.97
N ALA A 28 19.46 -14.45 -1.76
CA ALA A 28 19.26 -13.82 -3.07
C ALA A 28 18.50 -14.74 -4.04
N THR A 29 18.86 -16.03 -4.08
CA THR A 29 18.22 -17.05 -4.94
C THR A 29 16.77 -17.27 -4.56
N VAL A 30 16.47 -17.38 -3.26
CA VAL A 30 15.09 -17.50 -2.76
C VAL A 30 14.28 -16.25 -3.12
N ARG A 31 14.84 -15.05 -2.89
CA ARG A 31 14.16 -13.79 -3.26
C ARG A 31 13.86 -13.74 -4.75
N GLN A 32 14.83 -14.08 -5.60
CA GLN A 32 14.63 -14.11 -7.05
C GLN A 32 13.56 -15.12 -7.46
N SER A 33 13.58 -16.32 -6.86
CA SER A 33 12.59 -17.36 -7.12
C SER A 33 11.18 -16.92 -6.72
N LEU A 34 11.02 -16.25 -5.57
CA LEU A 34 9.74 -15.68 -5.13
C LEU A 34 9.25 -14.60 -6.12
N MET A 35 10.14 -13.70 -6.54
CA MET A 35 9.78 -12.65 -7.51
C MET A 35 9.39 -13.20 -8.88
N GLN A 36 9.99 -14.31 -9.31
CA GLN A 36 9.72 -14.90 -10.61
C GLN A 36 8.50 -15.83 -10.62
N ARG A 37 8.23 -16.53 -9.51
CA ARG A 37 7.26 -17.64 -9.50
C ARG A 37 6.10 -17.46 -8.54
N PHE A 38 6.26 -16.68 -7.48
CA PHE A 38 5.22 -16.48 -6.47
C PHE A 38 4.49 -15.16 -6.68
N VAL A 39 5.23 -14.05 -6.79
CA VAL A 39 4.63 -12.71 -6.88
C VAL A 39 3.67 -12.60 -8.07
N PRO A 40 4.05 -12.95 -9.32
CA PRO A 40 3.18 -12.72 -10.48
C PRO A 40 1.83 -13.45 -10.41
N THR A 41 1.73 -14.53 -9.63
CA THR A 41 0.52 -15.35 -9.52
C THR A 41 -0.25 -15.14 -8.22
N ASN A 42 0.26 -14.34 -7.27
CA ASN A 42 -0.35 -14.18 -5.95
C ASN A 42 -0.49 -12.72 -5.50
N ILE A 43 0.30 -11.80 -6.04
CA ILE A 43 0.30 -10.38 -5.67
C ILE A 43 0.49 -9.53 -6.92
N GLY A 44 -0.33 -8.49 -7.05
CA GLY A 44 -0.29 -7.55 -8.15
C GLY A 44 -1.44 -7.73 -9.14
N PHE A 45 -1.55 -6.78 -10.06
CA PHE A 45 -2.66 -6.69 -11.00
C PHE A 45 -2.81 -7.87 -11.96
N ASP A 46 -1.73 -8.62 -12.20
CA ASP A 46 -1.75 -9.81 -13.06
C ASP A 46 -2.22 -11.08 -12.33
N ALA A 47 -2.25 -11.05 -10.99
CA ALA A 47 -2.60 -12.23 -10.19
C ALA A 47 -4.12 -12.50 -10.18
N ILE A 48 -4.94 -11.54 -10.59
CA ILE A 48 -6.39 -11.66 -10.64
C ILE A 48 -6.98 -10.80 -11.77
N THR A 49 -8.00 -11.32 -12.44
CA THR A 49 -8.77 -10.54 -13.43
C THR A 49 -9.62 -9.49 -12.73
N ARG A 50 -10.03 -8.44 -13.45
CA ARG A 50 -10.94 -7.42 -12.89
C ARG A 50 -12.27 -8.04 -12.51
N GLU A 51 -12.79 -8.92 -13.35
CA GLU A 51 -14.08 -9.58 -13.17
C GLU A 51 -14.07 -10.47 -11.93
N ASP A 52 -13.01 -11.27 -11.74
CA ASP A 52 -12.85 -12.09 -10.54
C ASP A 52 -12.65 -11.24 -9.29
N TYR A 53 -11.91 -10.14 -9.39
CA TYR A 53 -11.73 -9.21 -8.27
C TYR A 53 -13.07 -8.62 -7.80
N ILE A 54 -13.87 -8.13 -8.75
CA ILE A 54 -15.19 -7.57 -8.47
C ILE A 54 -16.09 -8.64 -7.87
N ALA A 55 -16.17 -9.82 -8.50
CA ALA A 55 -17.06 -10.88 -8.06
C ALA A 55 -16.70 -11.45 -6.68
N ARG A 56 -15.41 -11.51 -6.33
CA ARG A 56 -14.94 -12.19 -5.11
C ARG A 56 -14.63 -11.25 -3.96
N HIS A 57 -14.20 -10.03 -4.23
CA HIS A 57 -13.58 -9.16 -3.22
C HIS A 57 -14.26 -7.80 -3.04
N VAL A 58 -15.04 -7.34 -4.02
CA VAL A 58 -15.90 -6.17 -3.83
C VAL A 58 -17.16 -6.63 -3.09
N THR A 59 -17.22 -6.32 -1.80
CA THR A 59 -18.36 -6.72 -0.97
C THR A 59 -19.62 -5.99 -1.39
N GLN A 60 -20.78 -6.66 -1.29
CA GLN A 60 -22.09 -6.04 -1.57
C GLN A 60 -22.26 -4.75 -0.77
N PHE A 61 -21.88 -4.76 0.51
CA PHE A 61 -21.94 -3.59 1.38
C PHE A 61 -21.15 -2.40 0.82
N ALA A 62 -19.90 -2.61 0.41
CA ALA A 62 -19.10 -1.52 -0.16
C ALA A 62 -19.62 -1.07 -1.53
N ASN A 63 -20.13 -2.00 -2.34
CA ASN A 63 -20.74 -1.68 -3.63
C ASN A 63 -21.98 -0.80 -3.43
N GLU A 64 -22.92 -1.17 -2.57
CA GLU A 64 -24.11 -0.35 -2.27
C GLU A 64 -23.75 1.01 -1.67
N LEU A 65 -22.70 1.07 -0.87
CA LEU A 65 -22.32 2.29 -0.15
C LEU A 65 -21.64 3.34 -1.04
N TYR A 66 -20.85 2.89 -2.02
CA TYR A 66 -19.97 3.78 -2.78
C TYR A 66 -20.26 3.83 -4.29
N ASN A 67 -20.84 2.77 -4.86
CA ASN A 67 -21.12 2.72 -6.28
C ASN A 67 -22.46 3.40 -6.57
N PRO A 68 -22.49 4.47 -7.40
CA PRO A 68 -23.75 5.12 -7.77
C PRO A 68 -24.67 4.21 -8.60
N ASP A 69 -24.15 3.15 -9.20
CA ASP A 69 -24.93 2.11 -9.89
C ASP A 69 -24.56 0.71 -9.34
N PRO A 70 -25.12 0.30 -8.18
CA PRO A 70 -24.77 -0.99 -7.57
C PRO A 70 -25.12 -2.22 -8.44
N LEU A 71 -26.04 -2.08 -9.41
CA LEU A 71 -26.39 -3.16 -10.35
C LEU A 71 -25.30 -3.44 -11.37
N THR A 72 -24.37 -2.49 -11.56
CA THR A 72 -23.16 -2.66 -12.35
C THR A 72 -21.94 -2.56 -11.42
N PRO A 73 -21.54 -3.64 -10.73
CA PRO A 73 -20.40 -3.63 -9.83
C PRO A 73 -19.11 -3.19 -10.52
N ARG A 74 -18.31 -2.41 -9.80
CA ARG A 74 -17.02 -1.87 -10.27
C ARG A 74 -15.93 -2.17 -9.26
N VAL A 75 -14.67 -1.94 -9.66
CA VAL A 75 -13.57 -2.07 -8.72
C VAL A 75 -13.71 -0.99 -7.64
N ILE A 76 -13.63 -1.44 -6.39
CA ILE A 76 -13.45 -0.58 -5.23
C ILE A 76 -12.14 -1.00 -4.57
N ALA A 77 -11.19 -0.08 -4.43
CA ALA A 77 -9.92 -0.34 -3.78
C ALA A 77 -9.66 0.67 -2.66
N ILE A 78 -9.01 0.21 -1.59
CA ILE A 78 -8.64 1.01 -0.43
C ILE A 78 -7.12 1.08 -0.38
N VAL A 79 -6.57 2.29 -0.39
CA VAL A 79 -5.13 2.53 -0.47
C VAL A 79 -4.64 3.22 0.79
N ASP A 80 -3.62 2.65 1.42
CA ASP A 80 -2.98 3.25 2.59
C ASP A 80 -1.51 2.89 2.67
N GLY A 81 -0.71 3.93 2.91
CA GLY A 81 0.73 3.83 3.09
C GLY A 81 1.05 3.68 4.56
N THR A 82 2.04 2.84 4.88
CA THR A 82 2.37 2.62 6.28
C THR A 82 3.87 2.54 6.53
N TYR A 83 4.29 2.93 7.73
CA TYR A 83 5.71 2.94 8.08
C TYR A 83 6.14 1.62 8.71
N THR A 84 7.28 1.12 8.25
CA THR A 84 8.00 -0.02 8.82
C THR A 84 9.36 0.45 9.30
N TYR A 85 9.71 0.14 10.54
CA TYR A 85 11.01 0.48 11.09
C TYR A 85 12.12 -0.34 10.44
N ILE A 86 13.27 0.29 10.21
CA ILE A 86 14.48 -0.40 9.80
C ILE A 86 15.67 0.03 10.67
N PRO A 87 16.66 -0.85 10.89
CA PRO A 87 17.88 -0.47 11.58
C PRO A 87 18.65 0.60 10.81
N LYS A 88 19.52 1.30 11.53
CA LYS A 88 20.43 2.27 10.94
C LYS A 88 21.32 1.58 9.89
N SER A 89 21.23 2.00 8.64
CA SER A 89 22.06 1.48 7.56
C SER A 89 23.49 2.02 7.66
N THR A 90 24.48 1.18 7.36
CA THR A 90 25.89 1.61 7.16
C THR A 90 26.08 2.28 5.80
N ASN A 91 25.15 2.09 4.85
CA ASN A 91 25.15 2.81 3.59
C ASN A 91 24.65 4.25 3.82
N PHE A 92 25.53 5.23 3.62
CA PHE A 92 25.24 6.63 3.91
C PHE A 92 24.05 7.21 3.14
N ARG A 93 23.83 6.78 1.90
CA ARG A 93 22.67 7.21 1.11
C ARG A 93 21.38 6.64 1.70
N ALA A 94 21.30 5.33 1.89
CA ALA A 94 20.13 4.68 2.49
C ALA A 94 19.85 5.17 3.91
N LEU A 95 20.90 5.47 4.68
CA LEU A 95 20.80 6.06 6.01
C LEU A 95 20.02 7.39 6.00
N ARG A 96 20.41 8.31 5.11
CA ARG A 96 19.77 9.62 5.00
C ARG A 96 18.35 9.52 4.44
N GLN A 97 18.13 8.70 3.42
CA GLN A 97 16.82 8.57 2.79
C GLN A 97 15.79 7.86 3.69
N SER A 98 16.23 6.90 4.51
CA SER A 98 15.33 6.21 5.43
C SER A 98 14.91 7.04 6.65
N TYR A 99 15.62 8.10 7.02
CA TYR A 99 15.29 8.87 8.22
C TYR A 99 14.03 9.73 8.02
N SER A 100 12.95 9.39 8.71
CA SER A 100 11.74 10.21 8.75
C SER A 100 11.86 11.27 9.83
N ILE A 101 11.89 12.54 9.43
CA ILE A 101 11.89 13.67 10.36
C ILE A 101 10.63 13.65 11.23
N HIS A 102 9.47 13.41 10.62
CA HIS A 102 8.18 13.38 11.30
C HIS A 102 8.08 12.29 12.39
N LYS A 103 8.75 11.15 12.21
CA LYS A 103 8.72 10.03 13.17
C LYS A 103 10.00 9.88 14.00
N GLY A 104 11.02 10.73 13.74
CA GLY A 104 12.30 10.75 14.43
C GLY A 104 13.09 9.44 14.36
N ARG A 105 12.94 8.65 13.29
CA ARG A 105 13.61 7.34 13.16
C ARG A 105 13.72 6.86 11.71
N HIS A 106 14.55 5.84 11.48
CA HIS A 106 14.72 5.21 10.17
C HIS A 106 13.55 4.28 9.85
N LEU A 107 12.91 4.54 8.71
CA LEU A 107 11.68 3.90 8.25
C LEU A 107 11.73 3.67 6.73
N ILE A 108 11.01 2.64 6.32
CA ILE A 108 10.58 2.44 4.94
C ILE A 108 9.05 2.43 4.89
N LYS A 109 8.49 2.67 3.71
CA LYS A 109 7.06 2.85 3.52
C LYS A 109 6.54 1.94 2.42
N PRO A 110 6.00 0.75 2.72
CA PRO A 110 5.12 0.05 1.81
C PRO A 110 3.76 0.74 1.70
N VAL A 111 3.13 0.64 0.53
CA VAL A 111 1.74 1.06 0.30
C VAL A 111 0.92 -0.15 -0.09
N LEU A 112 -0.19 -0.40 0.60
CA LEU A 112 -1.10 -1.48 0.27
C LEU A 112 -2.25 -0.97 -0.59
N ILE A 113 -2.63 -1.77 -1.58
CA ILE A 113 -3.89 -1.65 -2.32
C ILE A 113 -4.73 -2.87 -1.96
N VAL A 114 -5.87 -2.64 -1.31
CA VAL A 114 -6.66 -3.69 -0.67
C VAL A 114 -8.12 -3.58 -1.09
N ALA A 115 -8.78 -4.72 -1.27
CA ALA A 115 -10.21 -4.79 -1.52
C ALA A 115 -11.05 -4.53 -0.26
N PRO A 116 -12.35 -4.26 -0.38
CA PRO A 116 -13.23 -4.01 0.77
C PRO A 116 -13.33 -5.18 1.77
N ASP A 117 -13.11 -6.41 1.34
CA ASP A 117 -13.03 -7.60 2.21
C ASP A 117 -11.65 -7.79 2.89
N GLY A 118 -10.69 -6.93 2.58
CA GLY A 118 -9.34 -6.98 3.09
C GLY A 118 -8.38 -7.83 2.24
N TRP A 119 -8.77 -8.34 1.08
CA TRP A 119 -7.86 -9.04 0.16
C TRP A 119 -6.82 -8.07 -0.41
N ILE A 120 -5.53 -8.44 -0.36
CA ILE A 120 -4.44 -7.56 -0.80
C ILE A 120 -4.24 -7.76 -2.30
N LEU A 121 -4.60 -6.73 -3.08
CA LEU A 121 -4.38 -6.71 -4.53
C LEU A 121 -2.93 -6.48 -4.88
N ASN A 122 -2.32 -5.46 -4.29
CA ASN A 122 -0.94 -5.12 -4.60
C ASN A 122 -0.25 -4.48 -3.40
N ILE A 123 1.09 -4.57 -3.40
CA ILE A 123 1.97 -3.94 -2.43
C ILE A 123 3.01 -3.16 -3.21
N GLN A 124 2.98 -1.83 -3.07
CA GLN A 124 3.90 -0.93 -3.74
C GLN A 124 5.08 -0.56 -2.83
N GLY A 125 6.22 -0.27 -3.45
CA GLY A 125 7.48 0.04 -2.77
C GLY A 125 8.25 -1.22 -2.33
N PRO A 126 8.94 -1.19 -1.16
CA PRO A 126 8.88 -0.14 -0.14
C PRO A 126 9.67 1.11 -0.54
N TYR A 127 9.13 2.29 -0.21
CA TYR A 127 9.76 3.58 -0.44
C TYR A 127 10.60 4.03 0.75
N PHE A 128 11.58 4.88 0.50
CA PHE A 128 12.26 5.59 1.57
C PHE A 128 11.33 6.63 2.19
N SER A 129 11.54 6.97 3.48
CA SER A 129 10.70 7.92 4.20
C SER A 129 11.19 9.37 4.09
N ASP A 130 11.86 9.70 2.98
CA ASP A 130 12.30 11.06 2.69
C ASP A 130 11.14 11.92 2.17
N HIS A 131 11.34 13.24 2.13
CA HIS A 131 10.31 14.21 1.73
C HIS A 131 9.80 14.01 0.29
N ARG A 132 10.52 13.27 -0.55
CA ARG A 132 10.13 13.00 -1.95
C ARG A 132 9.06 11.91 -2.06
N ASN A 133 8.90 11.10 -1.01
CA ASN A 133 8.02 9.93 -0.99
C ASN A 133 6.83 10.16 -0.02
N ASN A 134 6.16 11.31 -0.16
CA ASN A 134 4.86 11.49 0.47
C ASN A 134 3.79 10.59 -0.20
N ASP A 135 2.64 10.40 0.44
CA ASP A 135 1.59 9.48 -0.04
C ASP A 135 1.12 9.79 -1.47
N ALA A 136 0.80 11.06 -1.75
CA ALA A 136 0.36 11.48 -3.07
C ALA A 136 1.44 11.31 -4.16
N ALA A 137 2.68 11.69 -3.86
CA ALA A 137 3.81 11.58 -4.79
C ALA A 137 4.13 10.12 -5.11
N ILE A 138 4.06 9.22 -4.12
CA ILE A 138 4.19 7.78 -4.34
C ILE A 138 3.13 7.30 -5.33
N LEU A 139 1.86 7.61 -5.05
CA LEU A 139 0.76 7.13 -5.90
C LEU A 139 0.84 7.68 -7.33
N GLN A 140 1.19 8.96 -7.49
CA GLN A 140 1.41 9.57 -8.79
C GLN A 140 2.52 8.88 -9.57
N ASN A 141 3.68 8.67 -8.92
CA ASN A 141 4.81 7.99 -9.56
C ASN A 141 4.43 6.57 -9.98
N GLU A 142 3.67 5.84 -9.18
CA GLU A 142 3.25 4.47 -9.51
C GLU A 142 2.32 4.44 -10.72
N PHE A 143 1.35 5.35 -10.81
CA PHE A 143 0.49 5.50 -11.99
C PHE A 143 1.21 6.07 -13.23
N GLU A 144 2.44 6.57 -13.10
CA GLU A 144 3.27 7.05 -14.20
C GLU A 144 4.31 6.03 -14.65
N HIS A 145 4.96 5.32 -13.72
CA HIS A 145 6.02 4.35 -14.01
C HIS A 145 5.48 2.96 -14.31
N ASP A 146 4.43 2.52 -13.63
CA ASP A 146 3.67 1.31 -13.95
C ASP A 146 2.31 1.67 -14.58
N ALA A 147 2.31 2.82 -15.29
CA ALA A 147 1.17 3.38 -15.98
C ALA A 147 0.43 2.33 -16.81
N ASP A 148 1.16 1.53 -17.59
CA ASP A 148 0.52 0.59 -18.49
C ASP A 148 -0.25 -0.50 -17.73
N ARG A 149 0.23 -1.01 -16.59
CA ARG A 149 -0.55 -2.00 -15.82
C ARG A 149 -1.64 -1.35 -15.01
N MET A 150 -1.31 -0.34 -14.20
CA MET A 150 -2.30 0.30 -13.33
C MET A 150 -3.42 0.97 -14.12
N ARG A 151 -3.11 1.64 -15.24
CA ARG A 151 -4.14 2.30 -16.08
C ARG A 151 -4.92 1.32 -16.95
N ARG A 152 -4.39 0.14 -17.25
CA ARG A 152 -5.19 -0.94 -17.88
C ARG A 152 -6.09 -1.61 -16.86
N TRP A 153 -5.59 -1.79 -15.64
CA TRP A 153 -6.31 -2.50 -14.60
C TRP A 153 -7.35 -1.63 -13.92
N PHE A 154 -7.13 -0.33 -13.68
CA PHE A 154 -8.18 0.60 -13.23
C PHE A 154 -8.83 1.29 -14.43
N GLN A 155 -10.15 1.38 -14.42
CA GLN A 155 -10.96 1.96 -15.50
C GLN A 155 -11.78 3.15 -15.00
N ASN A 156 -12.34 3.89 -15.97
CA ASN A 156 -13.22 5.02 -15.70
C ASN A 156 -14.37 4.60 -14.77
N ASN A 157 -14.61 5.44 -13.77
CA ASN A 157 -15.57 5.28 -12.68
C ASN A 157 -15.31 4.15 -11.67
N ASP A 158 -14.14 3.51 -11.70
CA ASP A 158 -13.69 2.72 -10.55
C ASP A 158 -13.50 3.64 -9.33
N ILE A 159 -13.55 3.05 -8.13
CA ILE A 159 -13.59 3.81 -6.87
C ILE A 159 -12.34 3.53 -6.05
N ILE A 160 -11.67 4.58 -5.60
CA ILE A 160 -10.52 4.50 -4.70
C ILE A 160 -10.83 5.23 -3.38
N ILE A 161 -10.65 4.52 -2.27
CA ILE A 161 -10.81 5.05 -0.90
C ILE A 161 -9.42 5.31 -0.33
N ILE A 162 -9.15 6.55 0.07
CA ILE A 162 -7.80 7.05 0.43
C ILE A 162 -7.80 7.93 1.68
N ASP A 163 -6.62 8.11 2.27
CA ASP A 163 -6.41 9.08 3.36
C ASP A 163 -6.33 10.51 2.81
N ARG A 164 -6.48 11.49 3.71
CA ARG A 164 -6.19 12.91 3.46
C ARG A 164 -4.77 13.18 2.96
N GLY A 165 -3.81 12.30 3.28
CA GLY A 165 -2.44 12.39 2.78
C GLY A 165 -2.31 12.26 1.25
N TYR A 166 -3.35 11.76 0.57
CA TYR A 166 -3.42 11.62 -0.88
C TYR A 166 -4.12 12.80 -1.57
N ARG A 167 -4.42 13.89 -0.85
CA ARG A 167 -5.09 15.09 -1.40
C ARG A 167 -4.45 15.58 -2.69
N ASP A 168 -3.12 15.61 -2.74
CA ASP A 168 -2.41 16.15 -3.90
C ASP A 168 -2.46 15.20 -5.12
N ALA A 169 -3.02 13.99 -4.98
CA ALA A 169 -3.27 13.05 -6.07
C ALA A 169 -4.67 13.20 -6.70
N ILE A 170 -5.51 14.13 -6.25
CA ILE A 170 -6.88 14.32 -6.78
C ILE A 170 -6.88 14.55 -8.31
N LEU A 171 -6.01 15.45 -8.81
CA LEU A 171 -5.89 15.75 -10.25
C LEU A 171 -5.55 14.50 -11.09
N LEU A 172 -4.80 13.56 -10.52
CA LEU A 172 -4.51 12.28 -11.17
C LEU A 172 -5.78 11.46 -11.33
N PHE A 173 -6.59 11.33 -10.29
CA PHE A 173 -7.83 10.56 -10.34
C PHE A 173 -8.82 11.16 -11.33
N GLU A 174 -8.99 12.49 -11.33
CA GLU A 174 -9.82 13.19 -12.31
C GLU A 174 -9.40 12.88 -13.75
N ARG A 175 -8.08 12.97 -14.04
CA ARG A 175 -7.53 12.65 -15.36
C ARG A 175 -7.76 11.20 -15.77
N LEU A 176 -7.79 10.28 -14.81
CA LEU A 176 -8.03 8.85 -15.04
C LEU A 176 -9.52 8.48 -15.02
N GLY A 177 -10.41 9.42 -14.69
CA GLY A 177 -11.83 9.16 -14.50
C GLY A 177 -12.12 8.30 -13.26
N ILE A 178 -11.19 8.21 -12.31
CA ILE A 178 -11.37 7.43 -11.09
C ILE A 178 -12.15 8.28 -10.08
N THR A 179 -13.18 7.70 -9.47
CA THR A 179 -13.89 8.32 -8.35
C THR A 179 -13.08 8.08 -7.08
N TRP A 180 -12.81 9.13 -6.30
CA TRP A 180 -12.13 8.98 -5.02
C TRP A 180 -13.06 9.27 -3.84
N LYS A 181 -12.80 8.61 -2.71
CA LYS A 181 -13.46 8.87 -1.43
C LYS A 181 -12.36 9.12 -0.38
N MET A 182 -12.45 10.26 0.27
CA MET A 182 -11.46 10.74 1.23
C MET A 182 -12.18 11.51 2.34
N PRO A 183 -11.72 11.47 3.61
CA PRO A 183 -12.30 12.32 4.64
C PRO A 183 -12.21 13.80 4.26
N ALA A 184 -13.28 14.55 4.54
CA ALA A 184 -13.39 15.96 4.20
C ALA A 184 -12.30 16.80 4.89
N LEU A 185 -12.00 17.92 4.25
CA LEU A 185 -10.98 18.87 4.66
C LEU A 185 -11.71 20.13 5.12
N LEU A 186 -11.31 20.68 6.27
CA LEU A 186 -11.83 21.97 6.68
C LEU A 186 -11.33 23.04 5.72
N ASN A 187 -12.23 23.90 5.27
CA ASN A 187 -11.83 25.07 4.50
C ASN A 187 -11.11 26.08 5.39
N GLN A 188 -10.42 27.01 4.75
CA GLN A 188 -9.80 28.12 5.45
C GLN A 188 -10.88 28.91 6.20
N ASN A 189 -10.67 29.10 7.51
CA ASN A 189 -11.56 29.77 8.46
C ASN A 189 -12.75 28.94 8.99
N GLU A 190 -12.90 27.67 8.59
CA GLU A 190 -13.86 26.76 9.21
C GLU A 190 -13.27 26.07 10.44
N ARG A 191 -14.08 25.94 11.50
CA ARG A 191 -13.71 25.22 12.72
C ARG A 191 -14.31 23.81 12.79
N GLN A 192 -15.33 23.53 12.00
CA GLN A 192 -16.06 22.27 12.02
C GLN A 192 -16.67 21.97 10.64
N LEU A 193 -16.74 20.69 10.29
CA LEU A 193 -17.45 20.20 9.10
C LEU A 193 -18.97 20.33 9.31
N ASN A 194 -19.71 20.53 8.23
CA ASN A 194 -21.16 20.37 8.27
C ASN A 194 -21.53 18.89 8.54
N THR A 195 -22.80 18.64 8.85
CA THR A 195 -23.29 17.30 9.21
C THR A 195 -23.04 16.26 8.11
N GLU A 196 -23.22 16.65 6.85
CA GLU A 196 -23.07 15.77 5.68
C GLU A 196 -21.61 15.36 5.50
N ASP A 197 -20.70 16.32 5.42
CA ASP A 197 -19.25 16.08 5.31
C ASP A 197 -18.71 15.30 6.51
N ALA A 198 -19.23 15.56 7.71
CA ALA A 198 -18.83 14.83 8.90
C ALA A 198 -19.31 13.36 8.85
N ASN A 199 -20.50 13.10 8.31
CA ASN A 199 -21.02 11.74 8.15
C ASN A 199 -20.28 10.97 7.06
N GLU A 200 -20.06 11.58 5.89
CA GLU A 200 -19.25 11.01 4.82
C GLU A 200 -17.81 10.72 5.30
N SER A 201 -17.20 11.65 6.04
CA SER A 201 -15.88 11.46 6.61
C SER A 201 -15.81 10.25 7.56
N ARG A 202 -16.84 10.05 8.39
CA ARG A 202 -16.93 8.88 9.29
C ARG A 202 -17.07 7.59 8.51
N LEU A 203 -17.87 7.59 7.46
CA LEU A 203 -18.10 6.46 6.57
C LEU A 203 -16.80 6.03 5.87
N VAL A 204 -16.09 7.00 5.29
CA VAL A 204 -14.77 6.77 4.65
C VAL A 204 -13.76 6.26 5.66
N THR A 205 -13.68 6.90 6.84
CA THR A 205 -12.74 6.48 7.90
C THR A 205 -13.00 5.05 8.37
N LYS A 206 -14.28 4.65 8.51
CA LYS A 206 -14.66 3.28 8.87
C LYS A 206 -14.24 2.27 7.80
N SER A 207 -14.37 2.61 6.52
CA SER A 207 -13.97 1.70 5.44
C SER A 207 -12.45 1.58 5.32
N ARG A 208 -11.72 2.69 5.52
CA ARG A 208 -10.26 2.69 5.61
C ARG A 208 -9.71 1.77 6.70
N TRP A 209 -10.46 1.52 7.77
CA TRP A 209 -10.04 0.59 8.81
C TRP A 209 -9.64 -0.79 8.26
N VAL A 210 -10.23 -1.24 7.13
CA VAL A 210 -9.87 -2.50 6.47
C VAL A 210 -8.38 -2.57 6.11
N VAL A 211 -7.86 -1.54 5.43
CA VAL A 211 -6.43 -1.50 5.05
C VAL A 211 -5.55 -1.23 6.27
N GLU A 212 -6.01 -0.43 7.23
CA GLU A 212 -5.27 -0.19 8.49
C GLU A 212 -5.12 -1.47 9.31
N ALA A 213 -6.15 -2.32 9.36
CA ALA A 213 -6.13 -3.62 9.99
C ALA A 213 -5.15 -4.57 9.27
N ARG A 214 -5.13 -4.57 7.93
CA ARG A 214 -4.14 -5.35 7.16
C ARG A 214 -2.71 -4.86 7.38
N ASN A 215 -2.49 -3.55 7.38
CA ASN A 215 -1.21 -2.94 7.75
C ASN A 215 -0.79 -3.36 9.17
N GLY A 216 -1.72 -3.33 10.14
CA GLY A 216 -1.49 -3.81 11.52
C GLY A 216 -1.15 -5.30 11.60
N HIS A 217 -1.83 -6.13 10.81
CA HIS A 217 -1.58 -7.57 10.74
C HIS A 217 -0.22 -7.89 10.12
N LEU A 218 0.16 -7.22 9.03
CA LEU A 218 1.49 -7.37 8.44
C LEU A 218 2.57 -6.98 9.46
N ARG A 219 2.39 -5.89 10.21
CA ARG A 219 3.31 -5.50 11.29
C ARG A 219 3.42 -6.55 12.40
N SER A 220 2.34 -7.27 12.72
CA SER A 220 2.33 -8.25 13.81
C SER A 220 2.98 -9.58 13.39
N ILE A 221 2.76 -10.02 12.15
CA ILE A 221 3.39 -11.21 11.55
C ILE A 221 4.86 -10.92 11.24
N PHE A 222 5.06 -9.94 10.37
CA PHE A 222 6.35 -9.48 9.93
C PHE A 222 6.77 -8.36 10.86
N LYS A 223 7.33 -8.78 11.99
CA LYS A 223 8.13 -7.95 12.89
C LYS A 223 9.44 -7.51 12.19
N ILE A 224 9.33 -6.94 10.99
CA ILE A 224 10.44 -6.37 10.21
C ILE A 224 10.93 -5.21 11.07
N PHE A 225 12.06 -5.43 11.72
CA PHE A 225 12.65 -4.50 12.66
C PHE A 225 14.15 -4.36 12.42
#